data_AF-A0A9D1SFJ2-F1
#
_entry.id   AF-A0A9D1SFJ2-F1
#
_cell.length_a   1.000
_cell.length_b   1.000
_cell.length_c   1.000
_cell.angle_alpha   90.00
_cell.angle_beta   90.00
_cell.angle_gamma   90.00
#
_symmetry.space_group_name_H-M   'P 1'
#
loop_
_entity.id
_entity.type
_entity.pdbx_description
1 polymer ?
#
loop_
_entity_poly.entity_id
_entity_poly.type
_entity_poly.pdbx_seq_one_letter_code
_entity_poly.pdbx_strand_id
1 'polypeptide(L)'
;MKKLSKTLFAIAAVSAASMAMTASAMAMTADYADGTVTLSDVTATGASQTLLIVNEAGVTVDSSNASDVVEQIDQKDDGTSFASVPVGTLADGTYEVRIGGTDGSMQKTTFTVGAVEPGNITIVIGDVDDDEKATSSDAAKIASAEVGMTAEGYNDAVGAEYTVVSGIDAETVKIGDVDLDNNATSTDAAKIASFEVGNVAQGYNDLVSTEIQVQAKAE
;
A
#
# COMPACT_ATOMS: atom_id res chain seq x y z
N MET A 1 19.82 6.75 29.98
CA MET A 1 19.26 8.11 29.88
C MET A 1 19.22 8.65 28.43
N LYS A 2 19.06 7.79 27.39
CA LYS A 2 19.04 8.20 25.97
C LYS A 2 17.65 8.56 25.40
N LYS A 3 16.55 8.23 26.12
CA LYS A 3 15.16 8.41 25.62
C LYS A 3 14.70 9.88 25.56
N LEU A 4 15.17 10.73 26.49
CA LEU A 4 14.72 12.14 26.58
C LEU A 4 15.16 13.00 25.38
N SER A 5 16.27 12.66 24.71
CA SER A 5 16.75 13.39 23.54
C SER A 5 15.94 13.02 22.28
N LYS A 6 15.67 11.74 22.03
CA LYS A 6 14.84 11.30 20.89
C LYS A 6 13.42 11.87 20.95
N THR A 7 12.78 11.87 22.12
CA THR A 7 11.43 12.42 22.29
C THR A 7 11.36 13.93 22.05
N LEU A 8 12.34 14.71 22.54
CA LEU A 8 12.37 16.17 22.32
C LEU A 8 12.63 16.53 20.84
N PHE A 9 13.48 15.76 20.15
CA PHE A 9 13.75 15.91 18.72
C PHE A 9 12.54 15.49 17.87
N ALA A 10 11.84 14.41 18.24
CA ALA A 10 10.63 13.98 17.55
C ALA A 10 9.54 15.05 17.61
N ILE A 11 9.32 15.70 18.76
CA ILE A 11 8.29 16.73 18.92
C ILE A 11 8.57 17.97 18.07
N ALA A 12 9.84 18.40 17.94
CA ALA A 12 10.20 19.52 17.08
C ALA A 12 10.08 19.17 15.59
N ALA A 13 10.48 17.96 15.20
CA ALA A 13 10.41 17.46 13.83
C ALA A 13 8.97 17.22 13.34
N VAL A 14 8.09 16.70 14.21
CA VAL A 14 6.66 16.48 13.96
C VAL A 14 5.94 17.81 13.65
N SER A 15 6.34 18.91 14.29
CA SER A 15 5.71 20.22 14.05
C SER A 15 6.05 20.85 12.70
N ALA A 16 7.20 20.48 12.11
CA ALA A 16 7.60 20.92 10.77
C ALA A 16 7.02 20.02 9.66
N ALA A 17 6.69 18.78 10.01
CA ALA A 17 6.19 17.75 9.11
C ALA A 17 4.68 17.89 8.78
N SER A 18 3.90 18.65 9.55
CA SER A 18 2.43 18.62 9.45
C SER A 18 1.79 19.67 8.54
N MET A 19 2.51 20.35 7.63
CA MET A 19 1.92 21.37 6.78
C MET A 19 2.19 21.18 5.28
N ALA A 20 1.09 21.07 4.53
CA ALA A 20 0.90 21.26 3.08
C ALA A 20 1.47 20.21 2.10
N MET A 21 0.55 19.41 1.53
CA MET A 21 0.79 18.62 0.33
C MET A 21 1.08 19.53 -0.88
N THR A 22 2.22 19.30 -1.52
CA THR A 22 2.35 19.39 -2.97
C THR A 22 3.21 18.20 -3.38
N ALA A 23 2.57 17.11 -3.83
CA ALA A 23 3.27 15.98 -4.41
C ALA A 23 3.99 16.45 -5.67
N SER A 24 5.30 16.67 -5.59
CA SER A 24 6.14 16.86 -6.77
C SER A 24 6.62 15.50 -7.24
N ALA A 25 6.30 15.19 -8.49
CA ALA A 25 6.60 13.94 -9.17
C ALA A 25 8.11 13.79 -9.43
N MET A 26 8.84 13.28 -8.44
CA MET A 26 10.02 12.44 -8.55
C MET A 26 9.94 11.51 -7.33
N ALA A 27 9.52 10.26 -7.52
CA ALA A 27 9.24 9.36 -6.42
C ALA A 27 10.56 8.99 -5.73
N MET A 28 10.91 9.71 -4.65
CA MET A 28 11.96 9.30 -3.73
C MET A 28 11.84 7.80 -3.45
N THR A 29 12.95 7.07 -3.54
CA THR A 29 12.99 5.64 -3.21
C THR A 29 13.86 5.40 -1.99
N ALA A 30 13.56 4.33 -1.26
CA ALA A 30 14.32 3.90 -0.09
C ALA A 30 14.58 2.39 -0.16
N ASP A 31 15.79 1.98 0.16
CA ASP A 31 16.20 0.58 0.22
C ASP A 31 16.96 0.32 1.53
N TYR A 32 16.67 -0.80 2.19
CA TYR A 32 17.33 -1.17 3.45
C TYR A 32 18.26 -2.36 3.24
N ALA A 33 19.54 -2.14 3.50
CA ALA A 33 20.56 -3.17 3.47
C ALA A 33 21.60 -2.93 4.57
N ASP A 34 22.06 -4.00 5.21
CA ASP A 34 23.16 -3.97 6.20
C ASP A 34 23.00 -2.91 7.30
N GLY A 35 21.76 -2.69 7.76
CA GLY A 35 21.45 -1.72 8.83
C GLY A 35 21.45 -0.26 8.39
N THR A 36 21.44 0.00 7.09
CA THR A 36 21.45 1.34 6.49
C THR A 36 20.29 1.47 5.50
N VAL A 37 19.57 2.58 5.57
CA VAL A 37 18.58 2.95 4.55
C VAL A 37 19.26 3.86 3.53
N THR A 38 19.29 3.44 2.26
CA THR A 38 19.79 4.22 1.13
C THR A 38 18.62 4.90 0.45
N LEU A 39 18.75 6.20 0.17
CA LEU A 39 17.71 7.02 -0.42
C LEU A 39 18.16 7.53 -1.80
N SER A 40 17.28 7.42 -2.80
CA SER A 40 17.52 7.98 -4.13
C SER A 40 16.46 9.01 -4.50
N ASP A 41 16.82 9.91 -5.42
CA ASP A 41 15.94 10.98 -5.93
C ASP A 41 15.41 11.94 -4.85
N VAL A 42 16.14 12.08 -3.73
CA VAL A 42 15.81 13.01 -2.64
C VAL A 42 16.13 14.44 -3.05
N THR A 43 15.09 15.27 -3.19
CA THR A 43 15.23 16.70 -3.41
C THR A 43 15.55 17.42 -2.09
N ALA A 44 16.41 18.43 -2.09
CA ALA A 44 16.70 19.19 -0.87
C ALA A 44 15.49 20.09 -0.50
N THR A 45 14.92 19.90 0.69
CA THR A 45 13.78 20.69 1.21
C THR A 45 14.25 21.89 2.04
N GLY A 46 15.19 22.68 1.51
CA GLY A 46 15.75 23.87 2.17
C GLY A 46 17.09 23.64 2.90
N ALA A 47 17.52 24.66 3.66
CA ALA A 47 18.84 24.68 4.31
C ALA A 47 18.95 23.71 5.50
N SER A 48 17.85 23.52 6.21
CA SER A 48 17.71 22.59 7.33
C SER A 48 16.62 21.57 7.02
N GLN A 49 16.98 20.29 7.13
CA GLN A 49 16.13 19.14 6.83
C GLN A 49 16.16 18.17 7.99
N THR A 50 15.01 17.60 8.32
CA THR A 50 14.87 16.50 9.29
C THR A 50 14.32 15.28 8.59
N LEU A 51 14.96 14.14 8.82
CA LEU A 51 14.52 12.84 8.38
C LEU A 51 13.96 12.06 9.57
N LEU A 52 12.84 11.37 9.34
CA LEU A 52 12.25 10.42 10.26
C LEU A 52 12.08 9.08 9.55
N ILE A 53 12.28 7.99 10.27
CA ILE A 53 11.91 6.65 9.85
C ILE A 53 10.88 6.13 10.85
N VAL A 54 9.69 5.85 10.33
CA VAL A 54 8.51 5.43 11.09
C VAL A 54 8.28 3.94 10.82
N ASN A 55 7.96 3.18 11.87
CA ASN A 55 7.76 1.72 11.81
C ASN A 55 6.47 1.27 11.13
N GLU A 56 5.60 2.20 10.77
CA GLU A 56 4.34 1.94 10.09
C GLU A 56 4.01 3.11 9.16
N ALA A 57 3.65 2.79 7.92
CA ALA A 57 3.28 3.79 6.93
C ALA A 57 1.96 4.49 7.30
N GLY A 58 1.87 5.79 7.07
CA GLY A 58 0.64 6.56 7.30
C GLY A 58 0.31 6.89 8.77
N VAL A 59 1.07 6.38 9.75
CA VAL A 59 0.83 6.71 11.17
C VAL A 59 1.10 8.19 11.44
N THR A 60 0.14 8.86 12.07
CA THR A 60 0.35 10.22 12.59
C THR A 60 1.30 10.14 13.78
N VAL A 61 2.44 10.82 13.69
CA VAL A 61 3.41 10.87 14.79
C VAL A 61 3.08 12.07 15.66
N ASP A 62 2.95 11.87 16.96
CA ASP A 62 2.69 12.91 17.95
C ASP A 62 3.48 12.66 19.25
N SER A 63 3.37 13.56 20.23
CA SER A 63 4.12 13.46 21.48
C SER A 63 3.78 12.23 22.33
N SER A 64 2.64 11.59 22.09
CA SER A 64 2.16 10.42 22.83
C SER A 64 2.66 9.10 22.25
N ASN A 65 2.97 9.05 20.94
CA ASN A 65 3.40 7.81 20.27
C ASN A 65 4.82 7.85 19.68
N ALA A 66 5.46 9.02 19.60
CA ALA A 66 6.74 9.19 18.92
C ALA A 66 7.87 8.29 19.44
N SER A 67 7.86 7.90 20.72
CA SER A 67 8.86 6.97 21.26
C SER A 67 8.73 5.54 20.76
N ASP A 68 7.56 5.20 20.26
CA ASP A 68 7.15 3.83 19.94
C ASP A 68 7.14 3.63 18.42
N VAL A 69 6.81 4.67 17.66
CA VAL A 69 6.68 4.60 16.20
C VAL A 69 7.90 5.11 15.43
N VAL A 70 8.75 5.94 16.04
CA VAL A 70 9.93 6.51 15.37
C VAL A 70 11.19 5.72 15.69
N GLU A 71 11.71 5.02 14.68
CA GLU A 71 12.94 4.24 14.80
C GLU A 71 14.17 5.13 14.77
N GLN A 72 14.18 6.08 13.82
CA GLN A 72 15.31 6.96 13.58
C GLN A 72 14.89 8.39 13.29
N ILE A 73 15.72 9.32 13.78
CA ILE A 73 15.64 10.75 13.50
C ILE A 73 17.04 11.22 13.16
N ASP A 74 17.17 11.95 12.05
CA ASP A 74 18.43 12.59 11.65
C ASP A 74 18.16 14.01 11.16
N GLN A 75 19.15 14.89 11.29
CA GLN A 75 19.06 16.30 10.90
C GLN A 75 20.28 16.73 10.12
N LYS A 76 20.04 17.52 9.07
CA LYS A 76 21.08 18.14 8.25
C LYS A 76 20.79 19.63 8.08
N ASP A 77 21.77 20.46 8.41
CA ASP A 77 21.70 21.93 8.32
C ASP A 77 22.67 22.51 7.27
N ASP A 78 23.13 21.68 6.34
CA ASP A 78 24.13 22.04 5.32
C ASP A 78 23.53 22.25 3.92
N GLY A 79 22.20 22.23 3.81
CA GLY A 79 21.48 22.32 2.53
C GLY A 79 21.64 21.10 1.62
N THR A 80 22.21 19.99 2.11
CA THR A 80 22.35 18.74 1.34
C THR A 80 21.26 17.73 1.68
N SER A 81 20.78 16.98 0.68
CA SER A 81 19.81 15.90 0.86
C SER A 81 20.37 14.71 1.66
N PHE A 82 19.48 13.90 2.22
CA PHE A 82 19.84 12.58 2.75
C PHE A 82 20.08 11.60 1.60
N ALA A 83 21.24 10.94 1.61
CA ALA A 83 21.57 9.88 0.64
C ALA A 83 21.58 8.50 1.31
N SER A 84 21.98 8.44 2.57
CA SER A 84 21.88 7.25 3.39
C SER A 84 21.74 7.61 4.87
N VAL A 85 21.09 6.74 5.63
CA VAL A 85 20.88 6.90 7.07
C VAL A 85 21.15 5.57 7.77
N PRO A 86 22.11 5.51 8.70
CA PRO A 86 22.30 4.32 9.51
C PRO A 86 21.15 4.20 10.51
N VAL A 87 20.44 3.09 10.49
CA VAL A 87 19.30 2.80 11.38
C VAL A 87 19.58 1.64 12.33
N GLY A 88 20.58 0.82 12.03
CA GLY A 88 20.85 -0.42 12.75
C GLY A 88 19.89 -1.53 12.35
N THR A 89 19.74 -2.54 13.21
CA THR A 89 18.84 -3.66 12.94
C THR A 89 17.40 -3.26 13.16
N LEU A 90 16.61 -3.28 12.09
CA LEU A 90 15.16 -3.17 12.12
C LEU A 90 14.51 -4.56 12.18
N ALA A 91 13.29 -4.63 12.71
CA ALA A 91 12.47 -5.83 12.64
C ALA A 91 11.87 -5.98 11.24
N ASP A 92 11.37 -7.16 10.91
CA ASP A 92 10.67 -7.35 9.63
C ASP A 92 9.39 -6.51 9.62
N GLY A 93 9.16 -5.76 8.54
CA GLY A 93 8.01 -4.85 8.43
C GLY A 93 8.17 -3.77 7.36
N THR A 94 7.10 -3.00 7.15
CA THR A 94 7.06 -1.86 6.22
C THR A 94 7.25 -0.56 6.97
N TYR A 95 8.31 0.17 6.61
CA TYR A 95 8.70 1.43 7.22
C TYR A 95 8.44 2.58 6.26
N GLU A 96 8.20 3.78 6.81
CA GLU A 96 8.05 5.01 6.03
C GLU A 96 9.18 5.99 6.36
N VAL A 97 9.87 6.46 5.35
CA VAL A 97 10.84 7.55 5.45
C VAL A 97 10.10 8.86 5.18
N ARG A 98 10.28 9.85 6.06
CA ARG A 98 9.77 11.21 5.89
C ARG A 98 10.92 12.19 5.95
N ILE A 99 11.00 13.09 4.97
CA ILE A 99 11.99 14.17 4.96
C ILE A 99 11.22 15.48 4.85
N GLY A 100 11.35 16.32 5.87
CA GLY A 100 10.76 17.66 5.87
C GLY A 100 11.82 18.71 6.16
N GLY A 101 11.67 19.91 5.60
CA GLY A 101 12.58 21.00 5.91
C GLY A 101 11.90 22.36 6.03
N THR A 102 12.72 23.40 6.20
CA THR A 102 12.26 24.74 6.54
C THR A 102 11.46 25.45 5.45
N ASP A 103 11.46 24.92 4.23
CA ASP A 103 10.68 25.44 3.10
C ASP A 103 9.20 25.00 3.13
N GLY A 104 8.84 24.12 4.08
CA GLY A 104 7.50 23.54 4.20
C GLY A 104 7.25 22.36 3.25
N SER A 105 8.25 21.92 2.51
CA SER A 105 8.16 20.74 1.64
C SER A 105 8.38 19.47 2.46
N MET A 106 7.57 18.45 2.21
CA MET A 106 7.78 17.09 2.71
C MET A 106 7.86 16.09 1.57
N GLN A 107 8.87 15.22 1.63
CA GLN A 107 8.96 14.00 0.82
C GLN A 107 8.73 12.78 1.71
N LYS A 108 8.09 11.76 1.16
CA LYS A 108 7.89 10.48 1.84
C LYS A 108 8.01 9.31 0.87
N THR A 109 8.42 8.17 1.40
CA THR A 109 8.48 6.89 0.67
C THR A 109 8.47 5.74 1.66
N THR A 110 8.23 4.52 1.19
CA THR A 110 8.22 3.31 2.01
C THR A 110 9.32 2.35 1.60
N PHE A 111 9.82 1.57 2.55
CA PHE A 111 10.71 0.43 2.30
C PHE A 111 10.33 -0.74 3.20
N THR A 112 10.70 -1.94 2.78
CA THR A 112 10.43 -3.18 3.53
C THR A 112 11.72 -3.73 4.11
N VAL A 113 11.63 -4.30 5.32
CA VAL A 113 12.70 -5.06 5.96
C VAL A 113 12.25 -6.50 6.06
N GLY A 114 13.09 -7.43 5.62
CA GLY A 114 12.76 -8.86 5.61
C GLY A 114 11.66 -9.23 4.62
N ALA A 115 11.15 -10.45 4.76
CA ALA A 115 9.96 -10.89 4.04
C ALA A 115 8.74 -10.33 4.78
N VAL A 116 8.24 -9.19 4.31
CA VAL A 116 6.98 -8.64 4.81
C VAL A 116 5.87 -9.38 4.10
N GLU A 117 5.19 -10.27 4.81
CA GLU A 117 3.94 -10.84 4.31
C GLU A 117 2.97 -9.68 4.06
N PRO A 118 2.43 -9.53 2.84
CA PRO A 118 1.44 -8.51 2.57
C PRO A 118 0.28 -8.67 3.56
N GLY A 119 -0.17 -7.55 4.13
CA GLY A 119 -1.26 -7.58 5.10
C GLY A 119 -2.52 -8.24 4.51
N ASN A 120 -3.32 -8.87 5.37
CA ASN A 120 -4.62 -9.39 4.97
C ASN A 120 -5.50 -8.22 4.56
N ILE A 121 -6.10 -8.30 3.37
CA ILE A 121 -7.16 -7.42 2.91
C ILE A 121 -8.45 -8.22 2.77
N THR A 122 -9.58 -7.55 2.93
CA THR A 122 -10.89 -8.14 2.66
C THR A 122 -11.27 -7.78 1.24
N ILE A 123 -11.70 -8.75 0.43
CA ILE A 123 -12.27 -8.50 -0.90
C ILE A 123 -13.61 -9.21 -1.04
N VAL A 124 -14.46 -8.71 -1.94
CA VAL A 124 -15.73 -9.33 -2.31
C VAL A 124 -15.57 -10.02 -3.67
N ILE A 125 -15.87 -11.31 -3.76
CA ILE A 125 -15.77 -12.03 -5.03
C ILE A 125 -16.77 -11.46 -6.05
N GLY A 126 -16.27 -11.02 -7.20
CA GLY A 126 -17.07 -10.41 -8.26
C GLY A 126 -17.24 -8.89 -8.15
N ASP A 127 -16.69 -8.28 -7.09
CA ASP A 127 -16.45 -6.83 -7.02
C ASP A 127 -15.07 -6.56 -7.64
N VAL A 128 -15.06 -5.96 -8.82
CA VAL A 128 -13.85 -5.69 -9.60
C VAL A 128 -13.39 -4.26 -9.40
N ASP A 129 -14.27 -3.39 -8.90
CA ASP A 129 -14.01 -1.96 -8.78
C ASP A 129 -14.01 -1.38 -7.37
N ASP A 130 -14.04 -2.26 -6.38
CA ASP A 130 -13.90 -1.97 -4.95
C ASP A 130 -15.02 -1.04 -4.46
N ASP A 131 -16.24 -1.23 -4.98
CA ASP A 131 -17.45 -0.50 -4.56
C ASP A 131 -18.31 -1.26 -3.53
N GLU A 132 -17.77 -2.38 -3.04
CA GLU A 132 -18.33 -3.32 -2.07
C GLU A 132 -19.49 -4.18 -2.63
N LYS A 133 -19.70 -4.19 -3.96
CA LYS A 133 -20.81 -4.94 -4.59
C LYS A 133 -20.39 -5.62 -5.88
N ALA A 134 -20.94 -6.82 -6.10
CA ALA A 134 -20.84 -7.50 -7.39
C ALA A 134 -22.04 -7.11 -8.28
N THR A 135 -21.80 -6.34 -9.34
CA THR A 135 -22.83 -5.78 -10.23
C THR A 135 -22.50 -5.98 -11.71
N SER A 136 -23.43 -5.65 -12.60
CA SER A 136 -23.21 -5.61 -14.04
C SER A 136 -22.12 -4.61 -14.47
N SER A 137 -21.75 -3.65 -13.62
CA SER A 137 -20.57 -2.79 -13.81
C SER A 137 -19.30 -3.63 -13.84
N ASP A 138 -19.14 -4.52 -12.86
CA ASP A 138 -17.99 -5.43 -12.72
C ASP A 138 -17.92 -6.42 -13.87
N ALA A 139 -19.08 -6.98 -14.23
CA ALA A 139 -19.20 -7.84 -15.39
C ALA A 139 -18.73 -7.15 -16.67
N ALA A 140 -19.07 -5.87 -16.85
CA ALA A 140 -18.61 -5.09 -18.00
C ALA A 140 -17.09 -4.84 -17.98
N LYS A 141 -16.47 -4.69 -16.81
CA LYS A 141 -15.01 -4.56 -16.67
C LYS A 141 -14.28 -5.84 -17.04
N ILE A 142 -14.74 -7.00 -16.57
CA ILE A 142 -14.17 -8.31 -16.94
C ILE A 142 -14.30 -8.54 -18.46
N ALA A 143 -15.48 -8.30 -19.02
CA ALA A 143 -15.69 -8.44 -20.46
C ALA A 143 -14.81 -7.48 -21.28
N SER A 144 -14.59 -6.26 -20.79
CA SER A 144 -13.70 -5.26 -21.40
C SER A 144 -12.24 -5.69 -21.35
N ALA A 145 -11.81 -6.27 -20.22
CA ALA A 145 -10.46 -6.80 -20.03
C ALA A 145 -10.18 -7.97 -20.99
N GLU A 146 -11.13 -8.90 -21.18
CA GLU A 146 -10.98 -10.05 -22.09
C GLU A 146 -10.72 -9.61 -23.55
N VAL A 147 -11.37 -8.54 -24.01
CA VAL A 147 -11.18 -8.00 -25.37
C VAL A 147 -10.06 -6.97 -25.48
N GLY A 148 -9.30 -6.73 -24.40
CA GLY A 148 -8.17 -5.80 -24.38
C GLY A 148 -8.56 -4.33 -24.51
N MET A 149 -9.74 -3.94 -24.01
CA MET A 149 -10.13 -2.53 -23.95
C MET A 149 -9.43 -1.83 -22.78
N THR A 150 -8.47 -0.96 -23.09
CA THR A 150 -7.57 -0.33 -22.12
C THR A 150 -7.90 1.15 -21.82
N ALA A 151 -9.18 1.53 -21.86
CA ALA A 151 -9.58 2.86 -21.41
C ALA A 151 -9.30 3.02 -19.91
N GLU A 152 -8.88 4.22 -19.47
CA GLU A 152 -8.68 4.55 -18.05
C GLU A 152 -9.90 4.10 -17.23
N GLY A 153 -9.66 3.27 -16.19
CA GLY A 153 -10.68 2.78 -15.27
C GLY A 153 -11.37 1.45 -15.63
N TYR A 154 -11.00 0.79 -16.73
CA TYR A 154 -11.64 -0.47 -17.17
C TYR A 154 -10.82 -1.76 -16.97
N ASN A 155 -9.49 -1.70 -16.73
CA ASN A 155 -8.64 -2.91 -16.81
C ASN A 155 -7.59 -3.09 -15.69
N ASP A 156 -7.42 -2.14 -14.77
CA ASP A 156 -6.16 -2.10 -14.02
C ASP A 156 -6.04 -3.21 -12.96
N ALA A 157 -7.15 -3.80 -12.52
CA ALA A 157 -7.17 -4.84 -11.49
C ALA A 157 -7.53 -6.25 -11.99
N VAL A 158 -8.17 -6.41 -13.15
CA VAL A 158 -8.66 -7.72 -13.61
C VAL A 158 -7.50 -8.68 -13.85
N GLY A 159 -7.60 -9.88 -13.29
CA GLY A 159 -6.56 -10.90 -13.37
C GLY A 159 -5.44 -10.75 -12.33
N ALA A 160 -5.44 -9.71 -11.50
CA ALA A 160 -4.53 -9.61 -10.36
C ALA A 160 -4.76 -10.80 -9.41
N GLU A 161 -3.68 -11.49 -9.05
CA GLU A 161 -3.72 -12.73 -8.28
C GLU A 161 -3.41 -12.48 -6.80
N TYR A 162 -4.21 -13.07 -5.92
CA TYR A 162 -4.06 -13.02 -4.48
C TYR A 162 -4.02 -14.42 -3.88
N THR A 163 -3.30 -14.58 -2.77
CA THR A 163 -3.34 -15.79 -1.93
C THR A 163 -4.51 -15.71 -0.99
N VAL A 164 -5.33 -16.76 -0.90
CA VAL A 164 -6.48 -16.81 -0.01
C VAL A 164 -6.03 -17.15 1.41
N VAL A 165 -6.45 -16.34 2.37
CA VAL A 165 -6.21 -16.56 3.81
C VAL A 165 -7.40 -17.25 4.46
N SER A 166 -8.62 -16.81 4.15
CA SER A 166 -9.86 -17.42 4.67
C SER A 166 -11.10 -16.99 3.88
N GLY A 167 -12.19 -17.72 4.01
CA GLY A 167 -13.50 -17.40 3.43
C GLY A 167 -13.96 -18.38 2.35
N ILE A 168 -13.02 -19.01 1.64
CA ILE A 168 -13.26 -20.07 0.65
C ILE A 168 -12.18 -21.16 0.73
N ASP A 169 -12.47 -22.34 0.17
CA ASP A 169 -11.52 -23.44 0.04
C ASP A 169 -10.78 -23.35 -1.30
N ALA A 170 -9.90 -22.36 -1.41
CA ALA A 170 -9.03 -22.13 -2.56
C ALA A 170 -7.66 -21.64 -2.08
N GLU A 171 -6.61 -21.89 -2.87
CA GLU A 171 -5.25 -21.41 -2.57
C GLU A 171 -5.04 -19.98 -3.05
N THR A 172 -5.53 -19.67 -4.26
CA THR A 172 -5.45 -18.36 -4.87
C THR A 172 -6.79 -17.94 -5.47
N VAL A 173 -6.94 -16.65 -5.69
CA VAL A 173 -8.07 -16.03 -6.40
C VAL A 173 -7.54 -14.96 -7.33
N LYS A 174 -8.20 -14.75 -8.46
CA LYS A 174 -7.94 -13.62 -9.35
C LYS A 174 -9.11 -12.66 -9.34
N ILE A 175 -8.83 -11.36 -9.42
CA ILE A 175 -9.89 -10.36 -9.58
C ILE A 175 -10.64 -10.63 -10.89
N GLY A 176 -11.95 -10.81 -10.79
CA GLY A 176 -12.83 -11.14 -11.91
C GLY A 176 -12.94 -12.63 -12.24
N ASP A 177 -12.26 -13.52 -11.51
CA ASP A 177 -12.45 -14.98 -11.57
C ASP A 177 -13.40 -15.39 -10.44
N VAL A 178 -14.68 -15.58 -10.76
CA VAL A 178 -15.72 -15.87 -9.75
C VAL A 178 -16.00 -17.36 -9.64
N ASP A 179 -15.44 -18.17 -10.53
CA ASP A 179 -15.62 -19.62 -10.53
C ASP A 179 -14.36 -20.42 -10.22
N LEU A 180 -13.25 -19.70 -10.00
CA LEU A 180 -11.96 -20.20 -9.56
C LEU A 180 -11.32 -21.16 -10.58
N ASP A 181 -11.59 -20.98 -11.87
CA ASP A 181 -10.96 -21.74 -12.94
C ASP A 181 -9.57 -21.20 -13.35
N ASN A 182 -9.11 -20.13 -12.66
CA ASN A 182 -7.90 -19.34 -12.90
C ASN A 182 -7.94 -18.40 -14.10
N ASN A 183 -9.11 -18.15 -14.69
CA ASN A 183 -9.27 -17.24 -15.82
C ASN A 183 -10.42 -16.27 -15.56
N ALA A 184 -10.14 -14.96 -15.53
CA ALA A 184 -11.19 -13.95 -15.54
C ALA A 184 -11.70 -13.74 -16.96
N THR A 185 -12.89 -14.27 -17.28
CA THR A 185 -13.46 -14.29 -18.64
C THR A 185 -14.90 -13.77 -18.67
N SER A 186 -15.47 -13.65 -19.86
CA SER A 186 -16.90 -13.36 -20.05
C SER A 186 -17.83 -14.40 -19.42
N THR A 187 -17.35 -15.61 -19.09
CA THR A 187 -18.10 -16.58 -18.30
C THR A 187 -18.35 -16.05 -16.88
N ASP A 188 -17.32 -15.47 -16.26
CA ASP A 188 -17.40 -14.83 -14.94
C ASP A 188 -18.30 -13.59 -14.98
N ALA A 189 -18.15 -12.78 -16.01
CA ALA A 189 -19.03 -11.64 -16.25
C ALA A 189 -20.51 -12.08 -16.32
N ALA A 190 -20.80 -13.17 -17.02
CA ALA A 190 -22.16 -13.71 -17.11
C ALA A 190 -22.68 -14.23 -15.77
N LYS A 191 -21.82 -14.79 -14.91
CA LYS A 191 -22.17 -15.22 -13.55
C LYS A 191 -22.50 -14.05 -12.64
N ILE A 192 -21.71 -12.98 -12.67
CA ILE A 192 -21.99 -11.75 -11.91
C ILE A 192 -23.31 -11.12 -12.37
N ALA A 193 -23.52 -10.99 -13.69
CA ALA A 193 -24.78 -10.46 -14.23
C ALA A 193 -25.98 -11.34 -13.85
N SER A 194 -25.81 -12.67 -13.83
CA SER A 194 -26.85 -13.62 -13.41
C SER A 194 -27.15 -13.52 -11.91
N PHE A 195 -26.13 -13.29 -11.09
CA PHE A 195 -26.28 -13.04 -9.65
C PHE A 195 -27.09 -11.78 -9.38
N GLU A 196 -26.76 -10.65 -10.04
CA GLU A 196 -27.45 -9.37 -9.85
C GLU A 196 -28.97 -9.48 -10.13
N VAL A 197 -29.36 -10.21 -11.18
CA VAL A 197 -30.77 -10.40 -11.54
C VAL A 197 -31.47 -11.50 -10.73
N GLY A 198 -30.79 -12.09 -9.74
CA GLY A 198 -31.33 -13.17 -8.89
C GLY A 198 -31.51 -14.50 -9.62
N ASN A 199 -30.86 -14.70 -10.76
CA ASN A 199 -30.87 -15.95 -11.51
C ASN A 199 -29.80 -16.89 -10.97
N VAL A 200 -30.07 -17.47 -9.81
CA VAL A 200 -29.22 -18.46 -9.13
C VAL A 200 -29.68 -19.88 -9.47
N ALA A 201 -29.26 -20.39 -10.62
CA ALA A 201 -29.19 -21.84 -10.77
C ALA A 201 -28.17 -22.37 -9.73
N GLN A 202 -28.54 -23.37 -8.92
CA GLN A 202 -27.66 -23.94 -7.90
C GLN A 202 -26.29 -24.29 -8.50
N GLY A 203 -25.21 -23.75 -7.92
CA GLY A 203 -23.83 -24.01 -8.37
C GLY A 203 -23.29 -23.04 -9.43
N TYR A 204 -24.08 -22.07 -9.92
CA TYR A 204 -23.63 -21.14 -10.97
C TYR A 204 -22.97 -19.87 -10.41
N ASN A 205 -23.42 -19.39 -9.24
CA ASN A 205 -23.01 -18.09 -8.67
C ASN A 205 -22.64 -18.18 -7.17
N ASP A 206 -22.36 -19.38 -6.66
CA ASP A 206 -22.31 -19.63 -5.20
C ASP A 206 -21.24 -18.82 -4.46
N LEU A 207 -20.23 -18.33 -5.19
CA LEU A 207 -19.15 -17.51 -4.65
C LEU A 207 -19.34 -16.01 -4.86
N VAL A 208 -20.20 -15.58 -5.79
CA VAL A 208 -20.39 -14.16 -6.09
C VAL A 208 -20.92 -13.44 -4.84
N SER A 209 -20.35 -12.26 -4.55
CA SER A 209 -20.62 -11.46 -3.35
C SER A 209 -20.13 -12.08 -2.03
N THR A 210 -19.30 -13.13 -2.07
CA THR A 210 -18.67 -13.69 -0.87
C THR A 210 -17.49 -12.82 -0.44
N GLU A 211 -17.48 -12.42 0.83
CA GLU A 211 -16.33 -11.75 1.45
C GLU A 211 -15.25 -12.78 1.81
N ILE A 212 -14.01 -12.51 1.38
CA ILE A 212 -12.85 -13.36 1.66
C ILE A 212 -11.68 -12.50 2.16
N GLN A 213 -10.82 -13.11 2.97
CA GLN A 213 -9.54 -12.52 3.36
C GLN A 213 -8.47 -13.02 2.41
N VAL A 214 -7.71 -12.10 1.82
CA VAL A 214 -6.64 -12.42 0.88
C VAL A 214 -5.38 -11.62 1.19
N GLN A 215 -4.26 -12.02 0.60
CA GLN A 215 -3.00 -11.31 0.64
C GLN A 215 -2.46 -11.18 -0.79
N ALA A 216 -1.79 -10.07 -1.11
CA ALA A 216 -1.12 -9.95 -2.39
C ALA A 216 -0.13 -11.12 -2.56
N LYS A 217 -0.05 -11.73 -3.73
CA LYS A 217 0.94 -12.79 -3.96
C LYS A 217 2.33 -12.15 -3.94
N ALA A 218 3.20 -12.59 -3.03
CA ALA A 218 4.60 -12.19 -3.03
C ALA A 218 5.25 -12.62 -4.36
N GLU A 219 5.87 -11.68 -5.06
CA GLU A 219 6.60 -11.94 -6.33
C GLU A 219 7.88 -12.76 -6.12
#